data_AF-A0A6L7XXP7-F1
#
_entry.id   AF-A0A6L7XXP7-F1
#
_cell.length_a   1.000
_cell.length_b   1.000
_cell.length_c   1.000
_cell.angle_alpha   90.00
_cell.angle_beta   90.00
_cell.angle_gamma   90.00
#
_symmetry.space_group_name_H-M   'P 1'
#
loop_
_entity.id
_entity.type
_entity.pdbx_description
1 polymer ?
#
loop_
_entity_poly.entity_id
_entity_poly.type
_entity_poly.pdbx_seq_one_letter_code
_entity_poly.pdbx_strand_id
1 'polypeptide(L)'
;MQRVVAVDVAGVGAEERLRVFGANLMALHEDFAGAGGGLQHGRDFGLVAGAHRLGVVEVAHRGFVAGEGEAVGLNIDRAGCGQAARVDDLHFVARGVATARVAVVDERAVRSLLPLVVQVAHLGPNRSARCHVSPPPLLACSRCYRMRSRQHEGWGMYLRLRQIAFVAEELAPVESLLTDVLGVKVCFNDPGVGTFGLHNALYPVGSQFIEVVAPQDRAENTAGRRYLDRRGGDGGYMVITQCDDQAPRRAKFAELGIRLVSDHAGASFVNMQLHPKDTGGSFFEIDQMLGEGANDPEGPWHPAGPNWQMGRTSRVSAISAATMQCDDPGAVAERWSAIAEIPAAGNVIALENAELRFVPCSDGRPEGLSELDIRTELAEEVLAAGERRGVRTGDSQVTIGGMRLNLVDR
;
A
#
# COMPACT_ATOMS: atom_id res chain seq x y z
N MET A 1 -43.00 -20.08 -16.50
CA MET A 1 -42.97 -18.88 -17.38
C MET A 1 -42.68 -17.70 -16.47
N GLN A 2 -41.46 -17.15 -16.52
CA GLN A 2 -41.01 -16.07 -15.64
C GLN A 2 -41.64 -14.76 -16.12
N ARG A 3 -42.23 -13.97 -15.22
CA ARG A 3 -42.62 -12.59 -15.49
C ARG A 3 -41.79 -11.68 -14.60
N VAL A 4 -41.10 -10.74 -15.22
CA VAL A 4 -40.24 -9.73 -14.59
C VAL A 4 -41.03 -8.44 -14.48
N VAL A 5 -40.96 -7.77 -13.33
CA VAL A 5 -41.46 -6.39 -13.19
C VAL A 5 -40.36 -5.45 -13.65
N ALA A 6 -40.61 -4.70 -14.72
CA ALA A 6 -39.74 -3.63 -15.19
C ALA A 6 -40.30 -2.28 -14.72
N VAL A 7 -39.45 -1.44 -14.14
CA VAL A 7 -39.79 -0.03 -13.85
C VAL A 7 -39.13 0.81 -14.95
N ASP A 8 -39.95 1.45 -15.79
CA ASP A 8 -39.50 2.36 -16.82
C ASP A 8 -39.47 3.79 -16.26
N VAL A 9 -38.31 4.45 -16.31
CA VAL A 9 -38.15 5.84 -15.86
C VAL A 9 -37.43 6.64 -16.94
N ALA A 10 -38.07 6.74 -18.11
CA ALA A 10 -37.64 7.64 -19.17
C ALA A 10 -38.08 9.09 -18.87
N GLY A 11 -37.12 10.03 -18.84
CA GLY A 11 -37.40 11.47 -19.02
C GLY A 11 -37.26 12.40 -17.81
N VAL A 12 -36.91 11.93 -16.60
CA VAL A 12 -36.88 12.80 -15.39
C VAL A 12 -35.44 13.16 -14.99
N GLY A 13 -35.18 14.36 -14.46
CA GLY A 13 -33.85 14.79 -13.98
C GLY A 13 -33.28 13.89 -12.88
N ALA A 14 -31.94 13.84 -12.74
CA ALA A 14 -31.23 12.89 -11.87
C ALA A 14 -31.59 13.01 -10.37
N GLU A 15 -31.89 14.21 -9.87
CA GLU A 15 -32.27 14.43 -8.46
C GLU A 15 -33.71 13.98 -8.14
N GLU A 16 -34.61 14.04 -9.13
CA GLU A 16 -36.02 13.66 -8.93
C GLU A 16 -36.21 12.15 -9.02
N ARG A 17 -35.35 11.45 -9.78
CA ARG A 17 -35.28 9.97 -9.79
C ARG A 17 -34.91 9.40 -8.42
N LEU A 18 -33.95 10.01 -7.71
CA LEU A 18 -33.56 9.59 -6.36
C LEU A 18 -34.70 9.79 -5.34
N ARG A 19 -35.51 10.84 -5.49
CA ARG A 19 -36.70 11.08 -4.65
C ARG A 19 -37.80 10.05 -4.87
N VAL A 20 -38.13 9.74 -6.13
CA VAL A 20 -39.15 8.72 -6.46
C VAL A 20 -38.71 7.33 -6.03
N PHE A 21 -37.42 7.02 -6.15
CA PHE A 21 -36.84 5.76 -5.67
C PHE A 21 -36.90 5.63 -4.14
N GLY A 22 -36.62 6.72 -3.41
CA GLY A 22 -36.70 6.76 -1.95
C GLY A 22 -38.13 6.66 -1.41
N ALA A 23 -39.11 7.25 -2.10
CA ALA A 23 -40.53 7.21 -1.68
C ALA A 23 -41.15 5.81 -1.82
N ASN A 24 -40.80 5.06 -2.87
CA ASN A 24 -41.32 3.70 -3.10
C ASN A 24 -40.69 2.65 -2.16
N LEU A 25 -39.46 2.88 -1.70
CA LEU A 25 -38.80 2.07 -0.67
C LEU A 25 -39.47 2.22 0.71
N MET A 26 -39.99 3.41 1.01
CA MET A 26 -40.72 3.68 2.26
C MET A 26 -42.14 3.07 2.24
N ALA A 27 -42.84 3.09 1.10
CA ALA A 27 -44.16 2.46 0.97
C ALA A 27 -44.11 0.92 1.15
N LEU A 28 -43.04 0.27 0.67
CA LEU A 28 -42.79 -1.16 0.87
C LEU A 28 -42.51 -1.53 2.34
N HIS A 29 -42.06 -0.59 3.16
CA HIS A 29 -41.82 -0.79 4.59
C HIS A 29 -43.09 -0.63 5.44
N GLU A 30 -44.07 0.16 4.98
CA GLU A 30 -45.34 0.36 5.69
C GLU A 30 -46.34 -0.80 5.49
N ASP A 31 -46.38 -1.42 4.30
CA ASP A 31 -47.24 -2.58 4.02
C ASP A 31 -46.89 -3.83 4.84
N PHE A 32 -45.65 -3.92 5.35
CA PHE A 32 -45.21 -5.05 6.19
C PHE A 32 -45.51 -4.89 7.69
N ALA A 33 -45.91 -3.69 8.14
CA ALA A 33 -46.23 -3.44 9.55
C ALA A 33 -47.67 -3.86 9.94
N GLY A 34 -48.51 -4.25 8.97
CA GLY A 34 -49.94 -4.47 9.18
C GLY A 34 -50.53 -5.66 8.44
N ALA A 35 -50.03 -6.88 8.62
CA ALA A 35 -50.76 -8.07 8.17
C ALA A 35 -50.42 -9.31 9.02
N GLY A 36 -51.10 -9.44 10.15
CA GLY A 36 -51.28 -10.73 10.82
C GLY A 36 -52.47 -11.48 10.20
N GLY A 37 -52.25 -12.74 9.84
CA GLY A 37 -53.30 -13.76 9.75
C GLY A 37 -53.95 -14.03 8.38
N GLY A 38 -54.06 -15.32 8.05
CA GLY A 38 -55.13 -15.86 7.22
C GLY A 38 -54.81 -16.13 5.75
N LEU A 39 -54.25 -17.30 5.46
CA LEU A 39 -54.20 -17.88 4.11
C LEU A 39 -55.54 -18.56 3.76
N GLN A 40 -56.27 -18.08 2.75
CA GLN A 40 -57.11 -18.95 1.90
C GLN A 40 -57.20 -18.48 0.44
N HIS A 41 -56.55 -19.29 -0.41
CA HIS A 41 -56.86 -19.73 -1.79
C HIS A 41 -56.92 -18.71 -2.95
N GLY A 42 -55.83 -18.72 -3.75
CA GLY A 42 -55.80 -18.23 -5.13
C GLY A 42 -54.38 -18.10 -5.70
N ARG A 43 -53.91 -19.16 -6.38
CA ARG A 43 -52.62 -19.27 -7.11
C ARG A 43 -51.36 -19.21 -6.24
N ASP A 44 -50.78 -20.39 -6.01
CA ASP A 44 -49.56 -20.60 -5.26
C ASP A 44 -48.33 -19.99 -5.95
N PHE A 45 -47.74 -18.98 -5.32
CA PHE A 45 -46.31 -18.67 -5.42
C PHE A 45 -45.78 -18.49 -4.00
N GLY A 46 -45.05 -19.49 -3.51
CA GLY A 46 -44.41 -19.46 -2.20
C GLY A 46 -43.14 -18.62 -2.21
N LEU A 47 -43.01 -17.73 -1.22
CA LEU A 47 -41.75 -17.16 -0.78
C LEU A 47 -40.95 -18.23 -0.03
N VAL A 48 -39.74 -18.56 -0.48
CA VAL A 48 -38.78 -19.31 0.35
C VAL A 48 -38.07 -18.30 1.25
N ALA A 49 -38.48 -18.25 2.51
CA ALA A 49 -37.84 -17.46 3.56
C ALA A 49 -36.50 -18.11 3.96
N GLY A 50 -35.41 -17.37 3.78
CA GLY A 50 -34.08 -17.75 4.25
C GLY A 50 -33.14 -16.56 4.11
N ALA A 51 -32.59 -16.11 5.24
CA ALA A 51 -31.86 -14.86 5.44
C ALA A 51 -30.94 -14.42 4.26
N HIS A 52 -31.11 -13.14 3.91
CA HIS A 52 -30.32 -12.26 3.03
C HIS A 52 -30.34 -12.55 1.52
N ARG A 53 -31.13 -11.78 0.77
CA ARG A 53 -31.05 -11.62 -0.69
C ARG A 53 -31.39 -10.18 -1.09
N LEU A 54 -30.54 -9.53 -1.87
CA LEU A 54 -30.85 -8.32 -2.64
C LEU A 54 -30.02 -8.31 -3.93
N GLY A 55 -30.67 -8.00 -5.05
CA GLY A 55 -30.02 -7.69 -6.32
C GLY A 55 -30.93 -6.77 -7.14
N VAL A 56 -30.43 -5.60 -7.51
CA VAL A 56 -31.11 -4.67 -8.43
C VAL A 56 -30.19 -4.40 -9.60
N VAL A 57 -30.70 -4.57 -10.83
CA VAL A 57 -29.97 -4.31 -12.07
C VAL A 57 -30.57 -3.06 -12.71
N GLU A 58 -29.77 -2.01 -12.88
CA GLU A 58 -30.14 -0.85 -13.71
C GLU A 58 -29.30 -0.87 -14.99
N VAL A 59 -29.94 -1.10 -16.14
CA VAL A 59 -29.27 -1.08 -17.44
C VAL A 59 -29.36 0.33 -18.03
N ALA A 60 -28.27 1.09 -18.00
CA ALA A 60 -28.21 2.41 -18.61
C ALA A 60 -27.60 2.32 -20.02
N HIS A 61 -28.40 2.65 -21.04
CA HIS A 61 -27.94 2.72 -22.43
C HIS A 61 -27.33 4.10 -22.72
N ARG A 62 -26.08 4.16 -23.22
CA ARG A 62 -25.59 5.34 -23.95
C ARG A 62 -25.22 4.97 -25.38
N GLY A 63 -26.08 5.43 -26.29
CA GLY A 63 -25.75 5.70 -27.68
C GLY A 63 -25.48 4.50 -28.58
N PHE A 64 -26.46 3.62 -28.82
CA PHE A 64 -26.53 2.74 -30.01
C PHE A 64 -28.01 2.38 -30.27
N VAL A 65 -28.37 2.17 -31.55
CA VAL A 65 -29.74 1.88 -32.02
C VAL A 65 -30.25 0.56 -31.43
N ALA A 66 -31.49 0.58 -30.94
CA ALA A 66 -32.13 -0.49 -30.18
C ALA A 66 -32.23 -1.82 -30.96
N GLY A 67 -31.74 -2.90 -30.34
CA GLY A 67 -32.16 -4.26 -30.62
C GLY A 67 -32.67 -4.88 -29.31
N GLU A 68 -33.88 -5.40 -29.32
CA GLU A 68 -34.56 -6.04 -28.20
C GLU A 68 -33.67 -7.11 -27.52
N GLY A 69 -33.57 -7.07 -26.20
CA GLY A 69 -32.85 -8.07 -25.41
C GLY A 69 -33.49 -8.24 -24.03
N GLU A 70 -33.80 -9.48 -23.65
CA GLU A 70 -34.24 -9.87 -22.31
C GLU A 70 -33.03 -10.23 -21.43
N ALA A 71 -33.00 -9.73 -20.20
CA ALA A 71 -32.07 -10.20 -19.17
C ALA A 71 -32.76 -11.32 -18.36
N VAL A 72 -32.17 -12.51 -18.34
CA VAL A 72 -32.74 -13.69 -17.64
C VAL A 72 -31.82 -14.08 -16.49
N GLY A 73 -32.11 -13.54 -15.29
CA GLY A 73 -31.65 -14.07 -14.00
C GLY A 73 -30.20 -13.77 -13.59
N LEU A 74 -30.02 -13.56 -12.28
CA LEU A 74 -28.72 -13.41 -11.61
C LEU A 74 -28.72 -14.40 -10.43
N ASN A 75 -27.81 -15.36 -10.42
CA ASN A 75 -27.59 -16.24 -9.28
C ASN A 75 -26.33 -15.79 -8.54
N ILE A 76 -26.51 -15.35 -7.29
CA ILE A 76 -25.41 -14.98 -6.40
C ILE A 76 -25.37 -16.04 -5.31
N ASP A 77 -24.29 -16.84 -5.29
CA ASP A 77 -24.06 -17.75 -4.18
C ASP A 77 -23.75 -16.97 -2.90
N ARG A 78 -24.21 -17.50 -1.76
CA ARG A 78 -24.01 -16.88 -0.44
C ARG A 78 -22.50 -16.69 -0.18
N ALA A 79 -22.05 -15.45 -0.17
CA ALA A 79 -20.72 -15.09 0.30
C ALA A 79 -20.80 -14.51 1.73
N GLY A 80 -19.97 -15.04 2.63
CA GLY A 80 -19.78 -14.43 3.94
C GLY A 80 -19.03 -13.10 3.85
N CYS A 81 -19.10 -12.30 4.91
CA CYS A 81 -18.39 -11.02 5.01
C CYS A 81 -16.89 -11.18 4.66
N GLY A 82 -16.42 -10.47 3.64
CA GLY A 82 -15.01 -10.52 3.18
C GLY A 82 -14.67 -11.62 2.17
N GLN A 83 -15.63 -12.44 1.74
CA GLN A 83 -15.46 -13.37 0.63
C GLN A 83 -15.85 -12.73 -0.70
N ALA A 84 -15.17 -13.11 -1.78
CA ALA A 84 -15.60 -12.75 -3.13
C ALA A 84 -16.96 -13.43 -3.41
N ALA A 85 -17.97 -12.64 -3.74
CA ALA A 85 -19.21 -13.21 -4.28
C ALA A 85 -18.91 -13.78 -5.66
N ARG A 86 -19.09 -15.09 -5.84
CA ARG A 86 -19.04 -15.71 -7.14
C ARG A 86 -20.38 -15.47 -7.82
N VAL A 87 -20.35 -14.74 -8.93
CA VAL A 87 -21.50 -14.63 -9.83
C VAL A 87 -21.34 -15.75 -10.84
N ASP A 88 -21.92 -16.90 -10.52
CA ASP A 88 -21.97 -18.02 -11.43
C ASP A 88 -23.19 -17.82 -12.34
N ASP A 89 -22.87 -17.51 -13.60
CA ASP A 89 -23.77 -17.33 -14.74
C ASP A 89 -24.57 -16.01 -14.81
N LEU A 90 -24.01 -15.06 -15.57
CA LEU A 90 -24.68 -13.84 -16.00
C LEU A 90 -25.13 -14.02 -17.46
N HIS A 91 -26.42 -14.26 -17.68
CA HIS A 91 -26.96 -14.50 -19.02
C HIS A 91 -27.44 -13.18 -19.66
N PHE A 92 -26.68 -12.72 -20.65
CA PHE A 92 -27.09 -11.62 -21.52
C PHE A 92 -27.45 -12.15 -22.90
N VAL A 93 -28.67 -11.87 -23.35
CA VAL A 93 -29.04 -11.99 -24.76
C VAL A 93 -29.14 -10.57 -25.31
N ALA A 94 -28.06 -10.09 -25.91
CA ALA A 94 -28.03 -8.78 -26.56
C ALA A 94 -27.74 -8.96 -28.07
N ARG A 95 -28.50 -8.26 -28.91
CA ARG A 95 -28.13 -8.06 -30.33
C ARG A 95 -27.40 -6.72 -30.45
N GLY A 96 -26.11 -6.70 -30.16
CA GLY A 96 -25.26 -5.49 -30.25
C GLY A 96 -24.29 -5.31 -29.08
N VAL A 97 -23.69 -4.11 -28.97
CA VAL A 97 -22.80 -3.73 -27.87
C VAL A 97 -23.65 -3.19 -26.72
N ALA A 98 -23.54 -3.79 -25.53
CA ALA A 98 -24.24 -3.36 -24.32
C ALA A 98 -23.26 -3.08 -23.19
N THR A 99 -23.55 -2.07 -22.38
CA THR A 99 -22.86 -1.80 -21.11
C THR A 99 -23.87 -1.97 -19.98
N ALA A 100 -23.59 -2.85 -19.03
CA ALA A 100 -24.44 -3.05 -17.86
C ALA A 100 -23.77 -2.48 -16.60
N ARG A 101 -24.57 -1.91 -15.70
CA ARG A 101 -24.15 -1.51 -14.35
C ARG A 101 -24.92 -2.36 -13.35
N VAL A 102 -24.21 -2.98 -12.42
CA VAL A 102 -24.81 -3.78 -11.35
C VAL A 102 -24.49 -3.11 -10.03
N ALA A 103 -25.51 -2.88 -9.20
CA ALA A 103 -25.36 -2.36 -7.85
C ALA A 103 -25.72 -3.46 -6.85
N VAL A 104 -24.84 -3.71 -5.88
CA VAL A 104 -25.09 -4.61 -4.75
C VAL A 104 -25.31 -3.74 -3.52
N VAL A 105 -26.47 -3.88 -2.87
CA VAL A 105 -26.84 -3.09 -1.69
C VAL A 105 -26.88 -4.01 -0.47
N ASP A 106 -26.05 -3.73 0.54
CA ASP A 106 -26.09 -4.36 1.87
C ASP A 106 -26.83 -3.42 2.83
N GLU A 107 -27.84 -3.93 3.55
CA GLU A 107 -28.62 -3.17 4.54
C GLU A 107 -27.75 -2.57 5.68
N ARG A 108 -26.52 -3.05 5.90
CA ARG A 108 -25.62 -2.49 6.92
C ARG A 108 -24.61 -1.47 6.39
N ALA A 109 -24.56 -1.24 5.08
CA ALA A 109 -23.62 -0.32 4.44
C ALA A 109 -24.32 0.60 3.44
N VAL A 110 -25.29 1.39 3.91
CA VAL A 110 -26.07 2.33 3.09
C VAL A 110 -25.27 3.59 2.66
N ARG A 111 -23.93 3.53 2.51
CA ARG A 111 -23.12 4.74 2.24
C ARG A 111 -22.24 4.73 1.00
N SER A 112 -22.23 3.68 0.19
CA SER A 112 -21.47 3.72 -1.07
C SER A 112 -22.08 2.83 -2.15
N LEU A 113 -22.72 3.46 -3.13
CA LEU A 113 -22.98 2.86 -4.43
C LEU A 113 -21.66 2.87 -5.22
N LEU A 114 -20.99 1.73 -5.34
CA LEU A 114 -19.84 1.60 -6.23
C LEU A 114 -20.33 1.18 -7.62
N PRO A 115 -20.08 1.98 -8.67
CA PRO A 115 -20.41 1.58 -10.03
C PRO A 115 -19.42 0.51 -10.50
N LEU A 116 -19.90 -0.71 -10.70
CA LEU A 116 -19.15 -1.75 -11.38
C LEU A 116 -19.32 -1.58 -12.90
N VAL A 117 -18.22 -1.37 -13.63
CA VAL A 117 -18.24 -1.29 -15.10
C VAL A 117 -17.77 -2.62 -15.66
N VAL A 118 -18.69 -3.38 -16.26
CA VAL A 118 -18.35 -4.62 -16.98
C VAL A 118 -18.27 -4.30 -18.47
N GLN A 119 -17.08 -4.40 -19.05
CA GLN A 119 -16.86 -4.31 -20.49
C GLN A 119 -17.01 -5.71 -21.10
N VAL A 120 -18.06 -5.92 -21.91
CA VAL A 120 -18.26 -7.17 -22.64
C VAL A 120 -17.69 -6.99 -24.05
N ALA A 121 -16.60 -7.70 -24.36
CA ALA A 121 -16.05 -7.75 -25.72
C ALA A 121 -16.91 -8.65 -26.62
N HIS A 122 -17.09 -8.22 -27.88
CA HIS A 122 -17.93 -8.80 -28.93
C HIS A 122 -18.36 -10.27 -28.77
N LEU A 123 -19.67 -10.48 -28.56
CA LEU A 123 -20.30 -11.78 -28.73
C LEU A 123 -21.08 -11.78 -30.04
N GLY A 124 -20.71 -12.69 -30.94
CA GLY A 124 -21.56 -13.04 -32.09
C GLY A 124 -22.85 -13.73 -31.62
N PRO A 125 -23.87 -13.86 -32.48
CA PRO A 125 -25.15 -14.46 -32.13
C PRO A 125 -24.94 -15.90 -31.59
N ASN A 126 -25.62 -16.23 -30.48
CA ASN A 126 -25.59 -17.52 -29.77
C ASN A 126 -24.26 -17.90 -29.07
N ARG A 127 -23.60 -16.97 -28.37
CA ARG A 127 -22.48 -17.32 -27.47
C ARG A 127 -22.73 -16.83 -26.04
N SER A 128 -22.44 -17.69 -25.05
CA SER A 128 -22.34 -17.31 -23.65
C SER A 128 -20.95 -16.75 -23.34
N ALA A 129 -20.86 -15.69 -22.55
CA ALA A 129 -19.61 -15.21 -21.98
C ALA A 129 -19.63 -15.43 -20.46
N ARG A 130 -18.57 -16.02 -19.94
CA ARG A 130 -18.30 -16.00 -18.49
C ARG A 130 -17.44 -14.77 -18.22
N CYS A 131 -17.95 -13.85 -17.40
CA CYS A 131 -17.17 -12.70 -16.97
C CYS A 131 -16.73 -12.93 -15.53
N HIS A 132 -15.42 -12.88 -15.27
CA HIS A 132 -14.90 -12.87 -13.91
C HIS A 132 -14.87 -11.43 -13.43
N VAL A 133 -15.69 -11.11 -12.44
CA VAL A 133 -15.70 -9.79 -11.81
C VAL A 133 -14.81 -9.85 -10.58
N SER A 134 -13.68 -9.17 -10.61
CA SER A 134 -12.89 -8.88 -9.40
C SER A 134 -13.44 -7.58 -8.78
N PRO A 135 -13.81 -7.57 -7.49
CA PRO A 135 -14.25 -6.34 -6.85
C PRO A 135 -13.08 -5.35 -6.74
N PRO A 136 -13.33 -4.02 -6.82
CA PRO A 136 -12.30 -3.04 -6.50
C PRO A 136 -11.89 -3.19 -5.03
N PRO A 137 -10.60 -2.98 -4.69
CA PRO A 137 -10.19 -2.94 -3.30
C PRO A 137 -10.80 -1.68 -2.71
N LEU A 138 -11.72 -1.77 -1.74
CA LEU A 138 -11.86 -0.79 -0.66
C LEU A 138 -12.93 -1.21 0.37
N LEU A 139 -12.62 -0.85 1.62
CA LEU A 139 -13.41 -0.96 2.86
C LEU A 139 -13.47 -2.36 3.51
N ALA A 140 -12.31 -2.88 3.89
CA ALA A 140 -12.25 -3.92 4.92
C ALA A 140 -12.67 -3.30 6.27
N CYS A 141 -13.85 -3.68 6.77
CA CYS A 141 -14.25 -3.46 8.16
C CYS A 141 -13.15 -3.97 9.11
N SER A 142 -12.88 -3.25 10.21
CA SER A 142 -11.83 -3.57 11.21
C SER A 142 -11.89 -5.00 11.75
N ARG A 143 -13.04 -5.68 11.63
CA ARG A 143 -13.24 -7.09 11.98
C ARG A 143 -12.72 -8.07 10.91
N CYS A 144 -12.72 -7.70 9.63
CA CYS A 144 -12.18 -8.51 8.52
C CYS A 144 -10.66 -8.43 8.42
N TYR A 145 -10.05 -7.28 8.75
CA TYR A 145 -8.60 -7.18 8.98
C TYR A 145 -8.14 -8.18 10.04
N ARG A 146 -8.92 -8.31 11.12
CA ARG A 146 -8.68 -9.22 12.25
C ARG A 146 -9.02 -10.70 11.98
N MET A 147 -9.67 -11.02 10.84
CA MET A 147 -10.00 -12.41 10.43
C MET A 147 -9.13 -12.92 9.28
N ARG A 148 -8.62 -12.06 8.39
CA ARG A 148 -7.58 -12.46 7.41
C ARG A 148 -6.28 -12.88 8.10
N SER A 149 -6.01 -12.36 9.30
CA SER A 149 -4.92 -12.81 10.16
C SER A 149 -5.12 -14.20 10.78
N ARG A 150 -6.24 -14.90 10.51
CA ARG A 150 -6.53 -16.23 11.06
C ARG A 150 -6.70 -17.35 10.03
N GLN A 151 -6.50 -17.08 8.73
CA GLN A 151 -6.47 -18.12 7.69
C GLN A 151 -5.06 -18.38 7.10
N HIS A 152 -4.03 -17.77 7.68
CA HIS A 152 -2.64 -18.14 7.47
C HIS A 152 -2.19 -19.03 8.64
N GLU A 153 -2.47 -20.34 8.58
CA GLU A 153 -1.66 -21.34 9.29
C GLU A 153 -0.32 -21.50 8.55
N GLY A 154 0.44 -20.41 8.59
CA GLY A 154 1.66 -20.10 7.87
C GLY A 154 1.88 -18.60 7.97
N TRP A 155 2.16 -18.12 9.19
CA TRP A 155 2.44 -16.70 9.46
C TRP A 155 3.63 -16.26 8.60
N GLY A 156 3.37 -15.53 7.52
CA GLY A 156 4.41 -14.83 6.78
C GLY A 156 4.94 -13.71 7.67
N MET A 157 6.16 -13.88 8.17
CA MET A 157 6.89 -12.87 8.94
C MET A 157 6.95 -11.59 8.13
N TYR A 158 6.20 -10.60 8.57
CA TYR A 158 6.04 -9.38 7.81
C TYR A 158 7.31 -8.52 7.96
N LEU A 159 7.65 -7.79 6.89
CA LEU A 159 8.73 -6.81 6.87
C LEU A 159 8.27 -5.54 6.13
N ARG A 160 8.36 -4.38 6.78
CA ARG A 160 8.18 -3.06 6.14
C ARG A 160 9.47 -2.29 6.11
N LEU A 161 9.63 -1.47 5.08
CA LEU A 161 10.59 -0.38 5.13
C LEU A 161 10.09 0.66 6.14
N ARG A 162 10.91 0.99 7.13
CA ARG A 162 10.55 1.97 8.15
C ARG A 162 11.45 3.19 8.12
N GLN A 163 12.74 3.03 7.90
CA GLN A 163 13.69 4.13 7.88
C GLN A 163 14.80 3.89 6.85
N ILE A 164 15.28 4.97 6.25
CA ILE A 164 16.48 5.00 5.42
C ILE A 164 17.45 5.97 6.06
N ALA A 165 18.66 5.53 6.35
CA ALA A 165 19.73 6.41 6.82
C ALA A 165 20.59 6.88 5.64
N PHE A 166 20.87 8.18 5.60
CA PHE A 166 21.93 8.80 4.82
C PHE A 166 23.11 9.08 5.74
N VAL A 167 24.31 9.08 5.18
CA VAL A 167 25.50 9.61 5.84
C VAL A 167 26.02 10.79 5.06
N ALA A 168 26.38 11.86 5.78
CA ALA A 168 26.89 13.10 5.21
C ALA A 168 28.16 13.56 5.94
N GLU A 169 29.00 14.30 5.24
CA GLU A 169 30.13 15.03 5.85
C GLU A 169 29.64 16.07 6.87
N GLU A 170 28.48 16.68 6.59
CA GLU A 170 27.84 17.68 7.44
C GLU A 170 26.33 17.49 7.44
N LEU A 171 25.71 17.56 8.61
CA LEU A 171 24.26 17.43 8.74
C LEU A 171 23.51 18.63 8.14
N ALA A 172 23.95 19.86 8.46
CA ALA A 172 23.18 21.08 8.17
C ALA A 172 22.87 21.33 6.68
N PRO A 173 23.79 21.11 5.72
CA PRO A 173 23.47 21.26 4.30
C PRO A 173 22.41 20.29 3.81
N VAL A 174 22.46 19.03 4.24
CA VAL A 174 21.49 18.00 3.85
C VAL A 174 20.13 18.26 4.51
N GLU A 175 20.11 18.64 5.79
CA GLU A 175 18.90 19.08 6.50
C GLU A 175 18.18 20.21 5.77
N SER A 176 18.94 21.25 5.40
CA SER A 176 18.41 22.40 4.67
C SER A 176 17.80 22.00 3.33
N LEU A 177 18.42 21.05 2.61
CA LEU A 177 17.89 20.55 1.35
C LEU A 177 16.62 19.71 1.54
N LEU A 178 16.61 18.79 2.51
CA LEU A 178 15.42 17.99 2.81
C LEU A 178 14.23 18.87 3.20
N THR A 179 14.47 19.88 4.04
CA THR A 179 13.44 20.81 4.50
C THR A 179 12.88 21.65 3.35
N ASP A 180 13.73 22.25 2.52
CA ASP A 180 13.27 23.15 1.46
C ASP A 180 12.65 22.41 0.27
N VAL A 181 13.23 21.26 -0.09
CA VAL A 181 12.86 20.51 -1.30
C VAL A 181 11.70 19.56 -1.00
N LEU A 182 11.86 18.67 -0.01
CA LEU A 182 10.83 17.70 0.35
C LEU A 182 9.81 18.23 1.36
N GLY A 183 10.06 19.41 1.96
CA GLY A 183 9.11 20.02 2.88
C GLY A 183 8.99 19.28 4.21
N VAL A 184 9.87 18.32 4.50
CA VAL A 184 9.89 17.56 5.76
C VAL A 184 10.52 18.38 6.87
N LYS A 185 10.21 18.08 8.13
CA LYS A 185 10.80 18.77 9.28
C LYS A 185 11.46 17.76 10.21
N VAL A 186 12.50 18.21 10.90
CA VAL A 186 13.14 17.40 11.96
C VAL A 186 12.08 17.05 12.99
N CYS A 187 11.90 15.76 13.24
CA CYS A 187 11.02 15.27 14.30
C CYS A 187 11.80 14.86 15.55
N PHE A 188 13.06 14.45 15.40
CA PHE A 188 13.90 14.02 16.50
C PHE A 188 15.39 14.08 16.14
N ASN A 189 16.21 14.40 17.13
CA ASN A 189 17.66 14.23 17.08
C ASN A 189 17.98 13.23 18.19
N ASP A 190 18.45 12.05 17.82
CA ASP A 190 18.70 10.96 18.75
C ASP A 190 20.09 11.11 19.39
N PRO A 191 20.19 11.40 20.71
CA PRO A 191 21.48 11.44 21.38
C PRO A 191 22.19 10.06 21.40
N GLY A 192 21.46 8.96 21.20
CA GLY A 192 21.99 7.60 21.18
C GLY A 192 23.04 7.36 20.09
N VAL A 193 22.92 8.03 18.95
CA VAL A 193 23.89 7.91 17.84
C VAL A 193 25.27 8.47 18.21
N GLY A 194 25.36 9.27 19.27
CA GLY A 194 26.62 9.78 19.80
C GLY A 194 27.57 8.69 20.29
N THR A 195 27.06 7.51 20.64
CA THR A 195 27.88 6.33 20.98
C THR A 195 28.74 5.85 19.81
N PHE A 196 28.38 6.23 18.57
CA PHE A 196 29.13 5.91 17.35
C PHE A 196 30.00 7.09 16.85
N GLY A 197 30.12 8.17 17.64
CA GLY A 197 30.79 9.40 17.22
C GLY A 197 30.00 10.19 16.17
N LEU A 198 28.68 9.98 16.10
CA LEU A 198 27.79 10.62 15.13
C LEU A 198 26.79 11.56 15.83
N HIS A 199 26.26 12.52 15.08
CA HIS A 199 24.99 13.17 15.40
C HIS A 199 24.01 12.89 14.26
N ASN A 200 22.70 13.04 14.50
CA ASN A 200 21.69 12.81 13.48
C ASN A 200 20.52 13.79 13.56
N ALA A 201 19.68 13.72 12.54
CA ALA A 201 18.32 14.24 12.53
C ALA A 201 17.40 13.28 11.75
N LEU A 202 16.18 13.09 12.23
CA LEU A 202 15.15 12.29 11.57
C LEU A 202 14.02 13.15 11.00
N TYR A 203 13.54 12.76 9.82
CA TYR A 203 12.53 13.47 9.03
C TYR A 203 11.42 12.49 8.61
N PRO A 204 10.16 12.71 9.03
CA PRO A 204 9.06 11.86 8.62
C PRO A 204 8.70 12.05 7.14
N VAL A 205 8.54 10.93 6.44
CA VAL A 205 7.99 10.82 5.08
C VAL A 205 6.77 9.91 5.17
N GLY A 206 5.59 10.49 5.38
CA GLY A 206 4.40 9.74 5.77
C GLY A 206 4.58 9.06 7.12
N SER A 207 4.64 7.73 7.13
CA SER A 207 4.96 6.92 8.31
C SER A 207 6.37 6.33 8.28
N GLN A 208 7.16 6.63 7.25
CA GLN A 208 8.56 6.22 7.14
C GLN A 208 9.47 7.38 7.50
N PHE A 209 10.77 7.14 7.59
CA PHE A 209 11.74 8.14 8.00
C PHE A 209 12.94 8.20 7.06
N ILE A 210 13.39 9.42 6.78
CA ILE A 210 14.76 9.66 6.36
C ILE A 210 15.52 10.08 7.61
N GLU A 211 16.63 9.42 7.89
CA GLU A 211 17.60 9.82 8.89
C GLU A 211 18.83 10.35 8.16
N VAL A 212 19.43 11.44 8.64
CA VAL A 212 20.75 11.87 8.20
C VAL A 212 21.68 11.80 9.39
N VAL A 213 22.76 11.05 9.27
CA VAL A 213 23.84 11.00 10.26
C VAL A 213 25.09 11.69 9.72
N ALA A 214 25.84 12.34 10.60
CA ALA A 214 27.14 12.93 10.27
C ALA A 214 28.13 12.76 11.44
N PRO A 215 29.45 12.66 11.19
CA PRO A 215 30.45 12.63 12.24
C PRO A 215 30.38 13.88 13.14
N GLN A 216 30.46 13.70 14.45
CA GLN A 216 30.55 14.83 15.39
C GLN A 216 31.86 15.59 15.20
N ASP A 217 32.96 14.85 15.03
CA ASP A 217 34.26 15.35 14.65
C ASP A 217 34.68 14.70 13.33
N ARG A 218 34.98 15.53 12.31
CA ARG A 218 35.42 15.05 11.01
C ARG A 218 36.84 14.49 11.03
N ALA A 219 37.64 14.79 12.05
CA ALA A 219 38.96 14.18 12.20
C ALA A 219 38.88 12.75 12.76
N GLU A 220 37.75 12.37 13.36
CA GLU A 220 37.59 11.05 13.95
C GLU A 220 37.32 9.98 12.89
N ASN A 221 37.99 8.83 13.03
CA ASN A 221 37.84 7.68 12.13
C ASN A 221 36.62 6.82 12.51
N THR A 222 35.42 7.42 12.50
CA THR A 222 34.16 6.73 12.80
C THR A 222 33.77 5.74 11.69
N ALA A 223 32.81 4.86 11.96
CA ALA A 223 32.25 3.97 10.92
C ALA A 223 31.62 4.77 9.77
N GLY A 224 30.91 5.86 10.10
CA GLY A 224 30.36 6.79 9.12
C GLY A 224 31.46 7.44 8.27
N ARG A 225 32.56 7.88 8.87
CA ARG A 225 33.68 8.48 8.12
C ARG A 225 34.31 7.50 7.14
N ARG A 226 34.61 6.27 7.57
CA ARG A 226 35.12 5.23 6.65
C ARG A 226 34.17 4.94 5.50
N TYR A 227 32.86 5.02 5.75
CA TYR A 227 31.87 4.81 4.71
C TYR A 227 31.82 5.98 3.71
N LEU A 228 31.88 7.24 4.19
CA LEU A 228 32.02 8.43 3.34
C LEU A 228 33.25 8.32 2.43
N ASP A 229 34.40 7.98 2.99
CA ASP A 229 35.65 7.81 2.22
C ASP A 229 35.50 6.69 1.16
N ARG A 230 34.93 5.54 1.56
CA ARG A 230 34.67 4.40 0.64
C ARG A 230 33.73 4.78 -0.49
N ARG A 231 32.64 5.48 -0.19
CA ARG A 231 31.66 5.91 -1.18
C ARG A 231 32.10 7.17 -1.93
N GLY A 232 33.17 7.86 -1.53
CA GLY A 232 33.59 9.12 -2.16
C GLY A 232 32.63 10.28 -1.92
N GLY A 233 32.06 10.40 -0.72
CA GLY A 233 31.19 11.50 -0.28
C GLY A 233 29.83 11.04 0.25
N ASP A 234 28.93 12.00 0.48
CA ASP A 234 27.58 11.80 1.04
C ASP A 234 26.78 10.73 0.27
N GLY A 235 25.97 9.95 0.96
CA GLY A 235 25.13 8.95 0.29
C GLY A 235 24.26 8.13 1.22
N GLY A 236 23.52 7.18 0.64
CA GLY A 236 22.73 6.21 1.37
C GLY A 236 23.62 5.29 2.20
N TYR A 237 23.22 5.06 3.44
CA TYR A 237 24.01 4.37 4.46
C TYR A 237 23.36 3.07 4.92
N MET A 238 22.05 3.08 5.18
CA MET A 238 21.36 1.93 5.78
C MET A 238 19.89 1.83 5.35
N VAL A 239 19.43 0.60 5.17
CA VAL A 239 18.02 0.25 5.04
C VAL A 239 17.55 -0.34 6.37
N ILE A 240 16.57 0.29 7.01
CA ILE A 240 16.07 -0.09 8.32
C ILE A 240 14.61 -0.50 8.19
N THR A 241 14.33 -1.74 8.59
CA THR A 241 13.03 -2.38 8.43
C THR A 241 12.43 -2.74 9.77
N GLN A 242 11.11 -2.84 9.80
CA GLN A 242 10.36 -3.28 10.97
C GLN A 242 9.66 -4.61 10.66
N CYS A 243 9.75 -5.53 11.61
CA CYS A 243 9.04 -6.81 11.63
C CYS A 243 8.13 -6.93 12.85
N ASP A 244 7.30 -7.96 12.84
CA ASP A 244 6.38 -8.32 13.92
C ASP A 244 7.02 -9.19 15.00
N ASP A 245 7.95 -10.07 14.63
CA ASP A 245 8.73 -10.92 15.53
C ASP A 245 10.19 -11.05 15.05
N GLN A 246 11.12 -10.57 15.87
CA GLN A 246 12.54 -10.60 15.57
C GLN A 246 13.21 -11.94 15.93
N ALA A 247 12.66 -12.70 16.89
CA ALA A 247 13.36 -13.86 17.46
C ALA A 247 13.65 -14.98 16.42
N PRO A 248 12.72 -15.37 15.52
CA PRO A 248 13.00 -16.33 14.46
C PRO A 248 14.08 -15.86 13.49
N ARG A 249 14.11 -14.55 13.16
CA ARG A 249 15.10 -13.95 12.25
C ARG A 249 16.52 -14.04 12.79
N ARG A 250 16.68 -13.90 14.10
CA ARG A 250 17.98 -14.07 14.77
C ARG A 250 18.56 -15.48 14.55
N ALA A 251 17.73 -16.51 14.69
CA ALA A 251 18.16 -17.88 14.41
C ALA A 251 18.56 -18.01 12.93
N LYS A 252 17.79 -17.41 12.03
CA LYS A 252 18.12 -17.38 10.60
C LYS A 252 19.47 -16.73 10.31
N PHE A 253 19.80 -15.64 10.99
CA PHE A 253 21.08 -14.96 10.82
C PHE A 253 22.26 -15.83 11.25
N ALA A 254 22.11 -16.59 12.34
CA ALA A 254 23.12 -17.54 12.78
C ALA A 254 23.32 -18.67 11.73
N GLU A 255 22.24 -19.20 11.16
CA GLU A 255 22.31 -20.19 10.07
C GLU A 255 23.02 -19.65 8.82
N LEU A 256 22.79 -18.38 8.48
CA LEU A 256 23.38 -17.70 7.33
C LEU A 256 24.80 -17.16 7.58
N GLY A 257 25.34 -17.34 8.79
CA GLY A 257 26.66 -16.87 9.19
C GLY A 257 26.80 -15.34 9.22
N ILE A 258 25.72 -14.62 9.54
CA ILE A 258 25.67 -13.16 9.54
C ILE A 258 26.17 -12.61 10.87
N ARG A 259 27.12 -11.68 10.82
CA ARG A 259 27.58 -10.95 12.00
C ARG A 259 26.66 -9.77 12.29
N LEU A 260 26.41 -9.55 13.58
CA LEU A 260 25.72 -8.36 14.06
C LEU A 260 26.74 -7.28 14.40
N VAL A 261 26.51 -6.06 13.91
CA VAL A 261 27.25 -4.85 14.29
C VAL A 261 26.68 -4.28 15.57
N SER A 262 25.35 -4.28 15.68
CA SER A 262 24.62 -3.89 16.86
C SER A 262 23.49 -4.88 17.12
N ASP A 263 23.20 -5.07 18.40
CA ASP A 263 22.20 -6.00 18.91
C ASP A 263 21.59 -5.39 20.18
N HIS A 264 20.54 -4.61 20.02
CA HIS A 264 19.87 -3.93 21.13
C HIS A 264 18.66 -4.73 21.60
N ALA A 265 18.59 -4.96 22.93
CA ALA A 265 17.42 -5.47 23.60
C ALA A 265 16.90 -4.45 24.62
N GLY A 266 15.84 -3.72 24.25
CA GLY A 266 15.18 -2.73 25.08
C GLY A 266 13.77 -3.15 25.50
N ALA A 267 13.17 -2.37 26.42
CA ALA A 267 11.81 -2.62 26.89
C ALA A 267 10.73 -2.20 25.88
N SER A 268 11.04 -1.22 25.02
CA SER A 268 10.13 -0.64 24.02
C SER A 268 10.44 -1.07 22.59
N PHE A 269 11.64 -1.57 22.34
CA PHE A 269 12.04 -2.10 21.03
C PHE A 269 13.28 -2.99 21.14
N VAL A 270 13.47 -3.81 20.11
CA VAL A 270 14.71 -4.56 19.87
C VAL A 270 15.17 -4.30 18.44
N ASN A 271 16.49 -4.28 18.20
CA ASN A 271 17.07 -4.14 16.88
C ASN A 271 18.25 -5.09 16.63
N MET A 272 18.47 -5.42 15.36
CA MET A 272 19.63 -6.15 14.89
C MET A 272 20.15 -5.47 13.64
N GLN A 273 21.35 -4.89 13.75
CA GLN A 273 22.03 -4.28 12.61
C GLN A 273 23.05 -5.27 12.05
N LEU A 274 22.91 -5.60 10.77
CA LEU A 274 23.71 -6.63 10.11
C LEU A 274 25.02 -6.04 9.56
N HIS A 275 26.10 -6.81 9.60
CA HIS A 275 27.38 -6.37 9.08
C HIS A 275 27.36 -6.30 7.54
N PRO A 276 27.73 -5.18 6.90
CA PRO A 276 27.51 -4.96 5.47
C PRO A 276 28.33 -5.88 4.56
N LYS A 277 29.48 -6.39 5.05
CA LYS A 277 30.24 -7.45 4.36
C LYS A 277 29.49 -8.78 4.24
N ASP A 278 28.46 -9.00 5.06
CA ASP A 278 27.68 -10.23 5.07
C ASP A 278 26.32 -10.06 4.36
N THR A 279 25.89 -8.82 4.11
CA THR A 279 24.67 -8.49 3.34
C THR A 279 24.99 -8.17 1.88
N GLY A 280 26.07 -7.43 1.60
CA GLY A 280 26.34 -6.81 0.31
C GLY A 280 25.47 -5.56 0.07
N GLY A 281 25.89 -4.67 -0.83
CA GLY A 281 25.13 -3.47 -1.19
C GLY A 281 25.15 -2.36 -0.12
N SER A 282 24.49 -2.58 1.03
CA SER A 282 24.29 -1.59 2.09
C SER A 282 24.18 -2.24 3.48
N PHE A 283 24.21 -1.43 4.55
CA PHE A 283 23.74 -1.92 5.85
C PHE A 283 22.25 -2.26 5.77
N PHE A 284 21.89 -3.34 6.45
CA PHE A 284 20.52 -3.79 6.62
C PHE A 284 20.25 -3.95 8.11
N GLU A 285 19.13 -3.42 8.59
CA GLU A 285 18.72 -3.52 9.99
C GLU A 285 17.26 -3.98 10.08
N ILE A 286 16.99 -4.88 11.03
CA ILE A 286 15.67 -5.45 11.28
C ILE A 286 15.26 -5.23 12.74
N ASP A 287 14.20 -4.45 12.90
CA ASP A 287 13.71 -3.97 14.18
C ASP A 287 12.36 -4.55 14.50
N GLN A 288 12.07 -4.59 15.79
CA GLN A 288 10.73 -4.87 16.31
C GLN A 288 10.42 -3.85 17.39
N MET A 289 9.35 -3.08 17.16
CA MET A 289 8.76 -2.26 18.22
C MET A 289 7.96 -3.17 19.16
N LEU A 290 7.96 -2.85 20.46
CA LEU A 290 7.27 -3.61 21.49
C LEU A 290 6.16 -2.76 22.12
N GLY A 291 5.08 -3.43 22.56
CA GLY A 291 3.95 -2.79 23.24
C GLY A 291 2.75 -2.54 22.34
N GLU A 292 1.82 -1.72 22.85
CA GLU A 292 0.54 -1.44 22.19
C GLU A 292 0.74 -0.65 20.89
N GLY A 293 0.05 -1.07 19.83
CA GLY A 293 0.12 -0.41 18.51
C GLY A 293 1.47 -0.54 17.81
N ALA A 294 2.41 -1.34 18.32
CA ALA A 294 3.76 -1.48 17.76
C ALA A 294 3.78 -1.81 16.26
N ASN A 295 2.84 -2.65 15.81
CA ASN A 295 2.72 -3.05 14.41
C ASN A 295 1.80 -2.14 13.59
N ASP A 296 1.23 -1.08 14.17
CA ASP A 296 0.42 -0.15 13.39
C ASP A 296 1.31 0.71 12.48
N PRO A 297 0.91 1.00 11.23
CA PRO A 297 1.69 1.89 10.36
C PRO A 297 1.97 3.25 11.01
N GLU A 298 1.02 3.79 11.77
CA GLU A 298 1.14 5.04 12.53
C GLU A 298 1.63 4.83 13.96
N GLY A 299 2.05 3.61 14.29
CA GLY A 299 2.51 3.19 15.62
C GLY A 299 3.83 3.85 16.05
N PRO A 300 4.31 3.50 17.25
CA PRO A 300 5.57 4.01 17.76
C PRO A 300 6.73 3.65 16.82
N TRP A 301 7.73 4.52 16.78
CA TRP A 301 9.03 4.23 16.17
C TRP A 301 10.09 4.87 17.05
N HIS A 302 10.70 4.07 17.94
CA HIS A 302 11.57 4.59 18.99
C HIS A 302 12.73 5.44 18.45
N PRO A 303 13.40 5.07 17.34
CA PRO A 303 14.47 5.90 16.77
C PRO A 303 14.04 7.31 16.34
N ALA A 304 12.76 7.52 15.97
CA ALA A 304 12.23 8.84 15.63
C ALA A 304 11.61 9.59 16.82
N GLY A 305 11.73 9.06 18.04
CA GLY A 305 11.17 9.66 19.24
C GLY A 305 9.63 9.54 19.34
N PRO A 306 9.06 9.92 20.50
CA PRO A 306 7.67 9.62 20.83
C PRO A 306 6.63 10.47 20.09
N ASN A 307 7.03 11.63 19.53
CA ASN A 307 6.13 12.61 18.91
C ASN A 307 6.47 12.85 17.43
N TRP A 308 6.98 11.82 16.75
CA TRP A 308 7.53 11.94 15.40
C TRP A 308 6.53 12.55 14.40
N GLN A 309 5.24 12.36 14.63
CA GLN A 309 4.15 12.85 13.78
C GLN A 309 4.14 14.38 13.68
N MET A 310 4.69 15.12 14.64
CA MET A 310 4.74 16.58 14.60
C MET A 310 5.66 17.13 13.49
N GLY A 311 6.68 16.35 13.07
CA GLY A 311 7.57 16.72 11.97
C GLY A 311 7.01 16.39 10.59
N ARG A 312 5.88 15.67 10.52
CA ARG A 312 5.27 15.22 9.27
C ARG A 312 4.60 16.37 8.52
N THR A 313 4.79 16.37 7.21
CA THR A 313 4.15 17.31 6.29
C THR A 313 3.43 16.56 5.15
N SER A 314 2.75 17.29 4.27
CA SER A 314 1.98 16.72 3.16
C SER A 314 2.72 16.71 1.83
N ARG A 315 3.93 17.26 1.76
CA ARG A 315 4.66 17.40 0.49
C ARG A 315 5.15 16.07 -0.05
N VAL A 316 5.47 15.13 0.82
CA VAL A 316 5.85 13.76 0.47
C VAL A 316 5.09 12.79 1.37
N SER A 317 4.68 11.63 0.85
CA SER A 317 3.75 10.74 1.52
C SER A 317 4.30 9.37 1.86
N ALA A 318 5.35 8.89 1.16
CA ALA A 318 5.99 7.60 1.45
C ALA A 318 7.30 7.43 0.67
N ILE A 319 8.11 6.47 1.10
CA ILE A 319 9.23 5.89 0.35
C ILE A 319 8.73 4.56 -0.21
N SER A 320 8.49 4.48 -1.52
CA SER A 320 7.93 3.29 -2.18
C SER A 320 8.97 2.33 -2.75
N ALA A 321 10.21 2.78 -2.91
CA ALA A 321 11.31 1.88 -3.25
C ALA A 321 12.65 2.42 -2.71
N ALA A 322 13.57 1.49 -2.44
CA ALA A 322 14.97 1.77 -2.15
C ALA A 322 15.84 0.94 -3.10
N THR A 323 16.71 1.61 -3.84
CA THR A 323 17.56 0.99 -4.84
C THR A 323 19.00 0.94 -4.35
N MET A 324 19.55 -0.27 -4.27
CA MET A 324 20.96 -0.52 -4.03
C MET A 324 21.65 -0.82 -5.35
N GLN A 325 22.76 -0.13 -5.59
CA GLN A 325 23.65 -0.48 -6.67
C GLN A 325 24.70 -1.48 -6.18
N CYS A 326 24.97 -2.50 -6.99
CA CYS A 326 25.78 -3.66 -6.67
C CYS A 326 26.65 -4.06 -7.86
N ASP A 327 27.78 -4.70 -7.58
CA ASP A 327 28.64 -5.26 -8.63
C ASP A 327 27.99 -6.53 -9.22
N ASP A 328 27.34 -7.34 -8.38
CA ASP A 328 26.47 -8.46 -8.77
C ASP A 328 25.07 -8.31 -8.15
N PRO A 329 24.14 -7.67 -8.87
CA PRO A 329 22.78 -7.44 -8.37
C PRO A 329 21.99 -8.72 -8.07
N GLY A 330 22.25 -9.81 -8.82
CA GLY A 330 21.56 -11.08 -8.61
C GLY A 330 22.01 -11.74 -7.31
N ALA A 331 23.32 -11.83 -7.09
CA ALA A 331 23.87 -12.39 -5.86
C ALA A 331 23.46 -11.60 -4.61
N VAL A 332 23.45 -10.26 -4.68
CA VAL A 332 23.01 -9.43 -3.56
C VAL A 332 21.51 -9.56 -3.32
N ALA A 333 20.67 -9.61 -4.37
CA ALA A 333 19.24 -9.83 -4.23
C ALA A 333 18.92 -11.19 -3.59
N GLU A 334 19.58 -12.27 -4.02
CA GLU A 334 19.45 -13.59 -3.40
C GLU A 334 19.86 -13.57 -1.92
N ARG A 335 20.98 -12.90 -1.61
CA ARG A 335 21.46 -12.77 -0.23
C ARG A 335 20.46 -12.01 0.64
N TRP A 336 19.97 -10.86 0.19
CA TRP A 336 18.97 -10.07 0.91
C TRP A 336 17.63 -10.81 1.01
N SER A 337 17.25 -11.59 0.00
CA SER A 337 16.05 -12.42 0.02
C SER A 337 16.12 -13.49 1.12
N ALA A 338 17.27 -14.16 1.25
CA ALA A 338 17.51 -15.13 2.32
C ALA A 338 17.48 -14.50 3.72
N ILE A 339 17.97 -13.26 3.85
CA ILE A 339 17.99 -12.49 5.11
C ILE A 339 16.59 -12.00 5.49
N ALA A 340 15.88 -11.40 4.53
CA ALA A 340 14.54 -10.87 4.72
C ALA A 340 13.50 -11.98 4.87
N GLU A 341 13.82 -13.21 4.44
CA GLU A 341 12.90 -14.35 4.33
C GLU A 341 11.71 -14.03 3.41
N ILE A 342 11.99 -13.24 2.36
CA ILE A 342 11.03 -12.81 1.34
C ILE A 342 11.63 -13.16 -0.03
N PRO A 343 10.96 -13.96 -0.87
CA PRO A 343 11.47 -14.31 -2.20
C PRO A 343 11.73 -13.08 -3.06
N ALA A 344 12.88 -13.03 -3.71
CA ALA A 344 13.14 -12.06 -4.77
C ALA A 344 12.45 -12.47 -6.08
N ALA A 345 11.84 -11.51 -6.76
CA ALA A 345 11.36 -11.65 -8.14
C ALA A 345 12.39 -11.00 -9.08
N GLY A 346 13.32 -11.79 -9.60
CA GLY A 346 14.54 -11.25 -10.21
C GLY A 346 15.37 -10.52 -9.15
N ASN A 347 15.70 -9.25 -9.38
CA ASN A 347 16.51 -8.44 -8.48
C ASN A 347 15.65 -7.49 -7.62
N VAL A 348 14.43 -7.90 -7.27
CA VAL A 348 13.48 -7.09 -6.51
C VAL A 348 12.89 -7.91 -5.37
N ILE A 349 12.93 -7.36 -4.15
CA ILE A 349 12.24 -7.91 -2.97
C ILE A 349 11.07 -6.99 -2.64
N ALA A 350 9.85 -7.54 -2.66
CA ALA A 350 8.64 -6.81 -2.32
C ALA A 350 8.42 -6.87 -0.79
N LEU A 351 8.71 -5.76 -0.11
CA LEU A 351 8.25 -5.53 1.26
C LEU A 351 6.76 -5.17 1.22
N GLU A 352 6.09 -5.09 2.37
CA GLU A 352 4.65 -4.76 2.38
C GLU A 352 4.34 -3.36 1.84
N ASN A 353 5.24 -2.39 2.06
CA ASN A 353 5.00 -0.98 1.76
C ASN A 353 6.01 -0.37 0.77
N ALA A 354 7.03 -1.13 0.37
CA ALA A 354 8.10 -0.66 -0.50
C ALA A 354 8.76 -1.82 -1.27
N GLU A 355 9.53 -1.50 -2.30
CA GLU A 355 10.40 -2.43 -2.99
C GLU A 355 11.87 -2.20 -2.61
N LEU A 356 12.63 -3.27 -2.45
CA LEU A 356 14.09 -3.23 -2.46
C LEU A 356 14.56 -3.68 -3.84
N ARG A 357 15.28 -2.81 -4.56
CA ARG A 357 15.76 -3.07 -5.91
C ARG A 357 17.28 -3.15 -5.92
N PHE A 358 17.82 -4.13 -6.64
CA PHE A 358 19.26 -4.30 -6.81
C PHE A 358 19.62 -4.10 -8.28
N VAL A 359 20.51 -3.16 -8.55
CA VAL A 359 20.88 -2.73 -9.92
C VAL A 359 22.40 -2.67 -10.08
N PRO A 360 22.95 -2.73 -11.31
CA PRO A 360 24.38 -2.54 -11.51
C PRO A 360 24.86 -1.15 -11.05
N CYS A 361 26.07 -1.08 -10.51
CA CYS A 361 26.77 0.18 -10.25
C CYS A 361 26.81 1.07 -11.51
N SER A 362 26.26 2.29 -11.41
CA SER A 362 26.07 3.18 -12.58
C SER A 362 26.47 4.64 -12.33
N ASP A 363 26.69 5.04 -11.08
CA ASP A 363 27.02 6.43 -10.70
C ASP A 363 28.53 6.69 -10.55
N GLY A 364 29.38 5.76 -11.03
CA GLY A 364 30.85 5.85 -10.97
C GLY A 364 31.44 5.56 -9.59
N ARG A 365 30.65 4.94 -8.72
CA ARG A 365 30.83 4.92 -7.27
C ARG A 365 30.63 3.46 -6.78
N PRO A 366 31.29 2.98 -5.70
CA PRO A 366 31.20 1.55 -5.31
C PRO A 366 29.80 1.09 -4.87
N GLU A 367 29.61 -0.18 -4.50
CA GLU A 367 28.31 -0.66 -3.98
C GLU A 367 27.74 0.21 -2.85
N GLY A 368 26.43 0.49 -2.91
CA GLY A 368 25.75 1.37 -1.96
C GLY A 368 24.26 1.54 -2.23
N LEU A 369 23.52 2.00 -1.23
CA LEU A 369 22.19 2.55 -1.42
C LEU A 369 22.31 3.84 -2.26
N SER A 370 21.62 3.92 -3.40
CA SER A 370 21.83 4.94 -4.43
C SER A 370 20.59 5.76 -4.78
N GLU A 371 19.39 5.16 -4.68
CA GLU A 371 18.15 5.84 -5.04
C GLU A 371 17.01 5.51 -4.09
N LEU A 372 16.05 6.44 -4.00
CA LEU A 372 14.74 6.24 -3.40
C LEU A 372 13.65 6.66 -4.38
N ASP A 373 12.55 5.92 -4.42
CA ASP A 373 11.30 6.40 -5.02
C ASP A 373 10.46 7.05 -3.91
N ILE A 374 10.20 8.35 -4.06
CA ILE A 374 9.46 9.19 -3.12
C ILE A 374 8.09 9.49 -3.70
N ARG A 375 7.05 9.04 -2.99
CA ARG A 375 5.66 9.33 -3.35
C ARG A 375 5.29 10.77 -3.01
N THR A 376 4.70 11.46 -3.96
CA THR A 376 4.19 12.83 -3.77
C THR A 376 3.08 13.12 -4.78
N GLU A 377 2.06 13.87 -4.37
CA GLU A 377 1.08 14.46 -5.30
C GLU A 377 1.47 15.91 -5.68
N LEU A 378 2.60 16.41 -5.16
CA LEU A 378 3.12 17.77 -5.33
C LEU A 378 4.49 17.75 -6.03
N ALA A 379 4.68 16.85 -7.00
CA ALA A 379 5.95 16.67 -7.69
C ALA A 379 6.51 17.98 -8.27
N GLU A 380 5.68 18.80 -8.91
CA GLU A 380 6.06 20.10 -9.45
C GLU A 380 6.61 21.07 -8.38
N GLU A 381 6.05 21.07 -7.17
CA GLU A 381 6.54 21.91 -6.08
C GLU A 381 7.93 21.45 -5.61
N VAL A 382 8.13 20.14 -5.51
CA VAL A 382 9.41 19.53 -5.14
C VAL A 382 10.46 19.84 -6.21
N LEU A 383 10.14 19.66 -7.49
CA LEU A 383 11.04 19.95 -8.60
C LEU A 383 11.38 21.43 -8.69
N ALA A 384 10.41 22.33 -8.52
CA ALA A 384 10.65 23.77 -8.51
C ALA A 384 11.52 24.19 -7.33
N ALA A 385 11.37 23.58 -6.16
CA ALA A 385 12.26 23.80 -5.02
C ALA A 385 13.66 23.24 -5.29
N GLY A 386 13.76 22.04 -5.87
CA GLY A 386 15.01 21.44 -6.29
C GLY A 386 15.77 22.30 -7.30
N GLU A 387 15.08 22.87 -8.29
CA GLU A 387 15.65 23.81 -9.27
C GLU A 387 16.23 25.05 -8.57
N ARG A 388 15.46 25.70 -7.69
CA ARG A 388 15.92 26.87 -6.92
C ARG A 388 17.14 26.56 -6.05
N ARG A 389 17.25 25.33 -5.55
CA ARG A 389 18.37 24.86 -4.74
C ARG A 389 19.51 24.25 -5.56
N GLY A 390 19.37 24.16 -6.89
CA GLY A 390 20.38 23.60 -7.79
C GLY A 390 20.56 22.08 -7.67
N VAL A 391 19.54 21.36 -7.19
CA VAL A 391 19.59 19.90 -6.95
C VAL A 391 18.63 19.09 -7.81
N ARG A 392 17.88 19.74 -8.72
CA ARG A 392 17.14 19.02 -9.76
C ARG A 392 18.12 18.35 -10.71
N THR A 393 17.97 17.05 -10.89
CA THR A 393 18.92 16.21 -11.64
C THR A 393 18.26 15.43 -12.78
N GLY A 394 16.93 15.49 -12.89
CA GLY A 394 16.19 14.97 -14.02
C GLY A 394 14.76 15.52 -14.09
N ASP A 395 13.97 15.00 -15.02
CA ASP A 395 12.60 15.46 -15.27
C ASP A 395 11.73 15.28 -14.02
N SER A 396 11.87 14.13 -13.34
CA SER A 396 11.17 13.79 -12.10
C SER A 396 12.14 13.43 -10.96
N GLN A 397 13.35 14.01 -10.94
CA GLN A 397 14.39 13.62 -9.98
C GLN A 397 15.10 14.83 -9.36
N VAL A 398 15.36 14.72 -8.05
CA VAL A 398 16.28 15.59 -7.30
C VAL A 398 17.37 14.77 -6.62
N THR A 399 18.55 15.34 -6.39
CA THR A 399 19.65 14.65 -5.66
C THR A 399 19.98 15.38 -4.37
N ILE A 400 19.80 14.71 -3.24
CA ILE A 400 20.00 15.28 -1.89
C ILE A 400 20.87 14.32 -1.08
N GLY A 401 21.92 14.81 -0.42
CA GLY A 401 22.83 13.97 0.38
C GLY A 401 23.44 12.82 -0.42
N GLY A 402 23.73 13.06 -1.70
CA GLY A 402 24.26 12.04 -2.63
C GLY A 402 23.30 10.90 -2.99
N MET A 403 22.00 11.04 -2.67
CA MET A 403 20.93 10.11 -3.02
C MET A 403 20.05 10.68 -4.13
N ARG A 404 19.79 9.88 -5.17
CA ARG A 404 18.81 10.23 -6.20
C ARG A 404 17.40 9.95 -5.69
N LEU A 405 16.56 10.96 -5.66
CA LEU A 405 15.17 10.86 -5.20
C LEU A 405 14.27 10.99 -6.42
N ASN A 406 13.73 9.87 -6.88
CA ASN A 406 12.78 9.80 -7.97
C ASN A 406 11.39 10.14 -7.42
N LEU A 407 10.72 11.11 -8.02
CA LEU A 407 9.36 11.48 -7.66
C LEU A 407 8.38 10.61 -8.44
N VAL A 408 7.55 9.88 -7.72
CA VAL A 408 6.58 8.94 -8.30
C VAL A 408 5.17 9.26 -7.84
N ASP A 409 4.23 9.12 -8.77
CA ASP A 409 2.81 9.17 -8.47
C ASP A 409 2.33 7.79 -7.98
N ARG A 410 1.47 7.83 -6.95
CA ARG A 410 0.69 6.73 -6.35
C ARG A 410 1.17 5.30 -6.58
#